data_AF-A0A969JPH5-F1
#
_entry.id   AF-A0A969JPH5-F1
#
_cell.length_a   1.000
_cell.length_b   1.000
_cell.length_c   1.000
_cell.angle_alpha   90.00
_cell.angle_beta   90.00
_cell.angle_gamma   90.00
#
_symmetry.space_group_name_H-M   'P 1'
#
loop_
_entity.id
_entity.type
_entity.pdbx_description
1 polymer ?
#
loop_
_entity_poly.entity_id
_entity_poly.type
_entity_poly.pdbx_seq_one_letter_code
_entity_poly.pdbx_strand_id
1 'polypeptide(L)'
;MGYDKENVIVIERAGVLAEQQQAFVDELKNIPGVKSTAASGSLPINQYFGIQFQVPGKSEVFTTNGMIIDDEYAEMIGFEIVQGRGFSNEYSDSLSILINEQTVALLGVENPIGMIFKNTNGNPPVTRDLTIIGVVRDFNYMSLRERITPFVYSAQK
;
A
#
# COMPACT_ATOMS: atom_id res chain seq x y z
N MET A 1 -9.25 13.49 -7.45
CA MET A 1 -8.21 13.94 -8.41
C MET A 1 -6.87 13.69 -7.74
N GLY A 2 -6.35 12.47 -7.94
CA GLY A 2 -5.13 12.01 -7.31
C GLY A 2 -3.90 12.53 -8.05
N TYR A 3 -2.93 12.97 -7.25
CA TYR A 3 -1.50 13.17 -7.50
C TYR A 3 -1.05 13.57 -8.92
N ASP A 4 -0.45 14.75 -9.01
CA ASP A 4 0.17 15.29 -10.23
C ASP A 4 1.56 14.65 -10.45
N LYS A 5 1.57 13.52 -11.18
CA LYS A 5 2.75 12.70 -11.46
C LYS A 5 3.83 13.38 -12.29
N GLU A 6 3.57 14.55 -12.87
CA GLU A 6 4.56 15.28 -13.68
C GLU A 6 5.66 15.94 -12.83
N ASN A 7 5.48 16.04 -11.51
CA ASN A 7 6.37 16.78 -10.61
C ASN A 7 7.05 15.90 -9.55
N VAL A 8 7.28 14.63 -9.86
CA VAL A 8 7.68 13.60 -8.88
C VAL A 8 9.02 13.02 -9.26
N ILE A 9 10.01 13.29 -8.42
CA ILE A 9 11.36 12.75 -8.59
C ILE A 9 11.57 11.65 -7.56
N VAL A 10 11.83 10.45 -8.04
CA VAL A 10 12.19 9.30 -7.20
C VAL A 10 13.70 9.20 -7.14
N ILE A 11 14.26 9.34 -5.95
CA ILE A 11 15.70 9.17 -5.71
C ILE A 11 15.93 7.75 -5.21
N GLU A 12 16.49 6.91 -6.08
CA GLU A 12 16.75 5.51 -5.77
C GLU A 12 18.02 5.34 -4.91
N ARG A 13 18.06 4.25 -4.14
CA ARG A 13 19.23 3.85 -3.32
C ARG A 13 19.65 4.87 -2.26
N ALA A 14 18.76 5.76 -1.82
CA ALA A 14 19.02 6.67 -0.70
C ALA A 14 19.32 5.94 0.63
N GLY A 15 18.97 4.65 0.75
CA GLY A 15 19.33 3.81 1.90
C GLY A 15 20.84 3.64 2.13
N VAL A 16 21.71 3.97 1.16
CA VAL A 16 23.17 4.01 1.38
C VAL A 16 23.59 5.12 2.34
N LEU A 17 22.71 6.11 2.54
CA LEU A 17 22.98 7.27 3.39
C LEU A 17 22.86 6.93 4.88
N ALA A 18 22.19 5.82 5.23
CA ALA A 18 21.99 5.34 6.60
C ALA A 18 21.61 6.50 7.56
N GLU A 19 22.47 6.87 8.50
CA GLU A 19 22.25 7.95 9.47
C GLU A 19 22.08 9.34 8.83
N GLN A 20 22.55 9.52 7.59
CA GLN A 20 22.49 10.79 6.84
C GLN A 20 21.19 10.95 6.03
N GLN A 21 20.30 9.94 6.05
CA GLN A 21 19.06 9.97 5.30
C GLN A 21 18.16 11.15 5.68
N GLN A 22 18.09 11.49 6.98
CA GLN A 22 17.29 12.62 7.46
C GLN A 22 17.84 13.96 6.99
N ALA A 23 19.17 14.15 7.08
CA ALA A 23 19.83 15.37 6.60
C ALA A 23 19.64 15.57 5.09
N PHE A 24 19.70 14.48 4.32
CA PHE A 24 19.44 14.51 2.89
C PHE A 24 17.98 14.91 2.57
N VAL A 25 17.01 14.33 3.28
CA VAL A 25 15.60 14.72 3.15
C VAL A 25 15.38 16.20 3.49
N ASP A 26 16.05 16.69 4.53
CA ASP A 26 15.92 18.09 4.97
C ASP A 26 16.58 19.07 4.00
N GLU A 27 17.68 18.69 3.33
CA GLU A 27 18.25 19.48 2.24
C GLU A 27 17.32 19.57 1.02
N LEU A 28 16.64 18.46 0.67
CA LEU A 28 15.70 18.44 -0.46
C LEU A 28 14.50 19.38 -0.24
N LYS A 29 14.03 19.54 1.00
CA LYS A 29 12.98 20.51 1.34
C LYS A 29 13.38 21.96 1.06
N ASN A 30 14.68 22.26 1.06
CA ASN A 30 15.18 23.61 0.83
C ASN A 30 15.37 23.94 -0.66
N ILE A 31 15.14 22.99 -1.58
CA ILE A 31 15.22 23.23 -3.02
C ILE A 31 13.94 23.96 -3.48
N PRO A 32 14.06 25.16 -4.08
CA PRO A 32 12.92 25.88 -4.63
C PRO A 32 12.17 25.04 -5.67
N GLY A 33 10.87 24.79 -5.43
CA GLY A 33 10.01 23.95 -6.28
C GLY A 33 9.66 22.59 -5.67
N VAL A 34 10.32 22.17 -4.59
CA VAL A 34 9.97 20.95 -3.86
C VAL A 34 8.81 21.25 -2.90
N LYS A 35 7.63 20.66 -3.16
CA LYS A 35 6.42 20.83 -2.32
C LYS A 35 6.40 19.92 -1.10
N SER A 36 6.96 18.72 -1.21
CA SER A 36 7.03 17.74 -0.13
C SER A 36 8.10 16.70 -0.42
N THR A 37 8.58 16.05 0.64
CA THR A 37 9.58 14.97 0.58
C THR A 37 9.15 13.87 1.53
N ALA A 38 9.25 12.61 1.10
CA ALA A 38 9.09 11.45 1.97
C ALA A 38 10.25 10.48 1.75
N ALA A 39 10.69 9.87 2.84
CA ALA A 39 11.60 8.75 2.80
C ALA A 39 10.76 7.47 2.84
N SER A 40 10.86 6.60 1.83
CA SER A 40 10.26 5.27 1.89
C SER A 40 11.36 4.21 1.83
N GLY A 41 11.26 3.20 2.70
CA GLY A 41 12.13 2.02 2.71
C GLY A 41 11.94 1.10 1.50
N SER A 42 10.95 1.38 0.66
CA SER A 42 10.74 0.71 -0.62
C SER A 42 10.44 1.74 -1.70
N LEU A 43 11.07 1.60 -2.85
CA LEU A 43 10.58 2.30 -4.04
C LEU A 43 9.12 1.86 -4.26
N PRO A 44 8.21 2.75 -4.69
CA PRO A 44 6.88 2.37 -5.16
C PRO A 44 6.87 1.37 -6.32
N ILE A 45 8.03 0.84 -6.73
CA ILE A 45 8.23 0.20 -8.03
C ILE A 45 8.63 -1.28 -7.93
N ASN A 46 9.20 -1.83 -6.84
CA ASN A 46 9.85 -3.16 -6.96
C ASN A 46 9.85 -4.13 -5.76
N GLN A 47 9.00 -3.95 -4.74
CA GLN A 47 8.80 -5.01 -3.74
C GLN A 47 7.31 -5.29 -3.53
N TYR A 48 6.72 -5.94 -4.52
CA TYR A 48 5.41 -6.56 -4.35
C TYR A 48 5.62 -7.97 -3.82
N PHE A 49 5.11 -8.26 -2.64
CA PHE A 49 4.95 -9.64 -2.21
C PHE A 49 3.57 -10.14 -2.66
N GLY A 50 3.52 -11.36 -3.17
CA GLY A 50 2.25 -12.00 -3.49
C GLY A 50 1.49 -12.25 -2.20
N ILE A 51 0.39 -11.53 -1.97
CA ILE A 51 -0.53 -11.87 -0.87
C ILE A 51 -1.52 -12.89 -1.42
N GLN A 52 -1.38 -14.12 -0.94
CA GLN A 52 -2.36 -15.17 -1.15
C GLN A 52 -3.50 -14.97 -0.14
N PHE A 53 -4.73 -15.07 -0.62
CA PHE A 53 -5.90 -15.03 0.24
C PHE A 53 -6.98 -15.95 -0.30
N GLN A 54 -7.79 -16.46 0.62
CA GLN A 54 -8.95 -17.28 0.33
C GLN A 54 -10.21 -16.56 0.83
N VAL A 55 -11.18 -16.40 -0.06
CA VAL A 55 -12.48 -15.82 0.30
C VAL A 55 -13.29 -16.86 1.09
N PRO A 56 -13.89 -16.51 2.24
CA PRO A 56 -14.78 -17.41 2.96
C PRO A 56 -15.88 -17.95 2.03
N GLY A 57 -15.99 -19.28 1.95
CA GLY A 57 -16.98 -19.94 1.08
C GLY A 57 -16.52 -20.18 -0.37
N LYS A 58 -15.33 -19.74 -0.77
CA LYS A 58 -14.69 -20.12 -2.04
C LYS A 58 -13.48 -21.02 -1.77
N SER A 59 -13.28 -22.03 -2.62
CA SER A 59 -12.09 -22.89 -2.58
C SER A 59 -10.89 -22.27 -3.30
N GLU A 60 -11.11 -21.21 -4.08
CA GLU A 60 -10.06 -20.53 -4.84
C GLU A 60 -9.16 -19.69 -3.92
N VAL A 61 -7.86 -19.80 -4.17
CA VAL A 61 -6.84 -18.92 -3.60
C VAL A 61 -6.46 -17.91 -4.66
N PHE A 62 -6.56 -16.64 -4.30
CA PHE A 62 -6.19 -15.52 -5.16
C PHE A 62 -4.84 -14.97 -4.73
N THR A 63 -4.03 -14.54 -5.70
CA THR A 63 -2.76 -13.86 -5.44
C THR A 63 -2.89 -12.41 -5.89
N THR A 64 -2.61 -11.48 -4.99
CA THR A 64 -2.54 -10.03 -5.26
C THR A 64 -1.11 -9.54 -5.14
N ASN A 65 -0.82 -8.40 -5.76
CA ASN A 65 0.34 -7.62 -5.37
C ASN A 65 0.06 -6.97 -4.01
N GLY A 66 1.11 -6.80 -3.20
CA GLY A 66 0.95 -6.10 -1.93
C GLY A 66 2.19 -5.33 -1.52
N MET A 67 1.98 -4.32 -0.69
CA MET A 67 3.06 -3.53 -0.11
C MET A 67 2.76 -3.20 1.35
N ILE A 68 3.82 -3.02 2.13
CA ILE A 68 3.72 -2.51 3.50
C ILE A 68 3.94 -1.00 3.44
N ILE A 69 3.03 -0.24 4.05
CA ILE A 69 3.08 1.22 4.09
C ILE A 69 3.07 1.70 5.54
N ASP A 70 3.73 2.82 5.81
CA ASP A 70 3.53 3.59 7.05
C ASP A 70 2.37 4.60 6.86
N ASP A 71 1.99 5.26 7.95
CA ASP A 71 0.88 6.21 7.95
C ASP A 71 1.22 7.43 7.04
N GLU A 72 2.48 7.87 7.04
CA GLU A 72 2.98 8.99 6.24
C GLU A 72 2.92 8.70 4.73
N TYR A 73 3.18 7.46 4.31
CA TYR A 73 3.09 7.04 2.92
C TYR A 73 1.65 7.13 2.41
N ALA A 74 0.67 6.69 3.22
CA ALA A 74 -0.75 6.75 2.86
C ALA A 74 -1.23 8.20 2.64
N GLU A 75 -0.74 9.14 3.46
CA GLU A 75 -0.99 10.57 3.29
C GLU A 75 -0.27 11.14 2.05
N MET A 76 0.99 10.78 1.84
CA MET A 76 1.82 11.28 0.74
C MET A 76 1.22 10.97 -0.64
N ILE A 77 0.77 9.74 -0.83
CA ILE A 77 0.19 9.28 -2.10
C ILE A 77 -1.26 9.75 -2.28
N GLY A 78 -1.90 10.25 -1.22
CA GLY A 78 -3.26 10.77 -1.24
C GLY A 78 -4.29 9.69 -1.52
N PHE A 79 -4.26 8.58 -0.77
CA PHE A 79 -5.30 7.56 -0.87
C PHE A 79 -6.68 8.15 -0.67
N GLU A 80 -7.53 7.97 -1.68
CA GLU A 80 -8.95 8.26 -1.56
C GLU A 80 -9.66 7.00 -1.08
N ILE A 81 -10.07 7.00 0.19
CA ILE A 81 -10.89 5.92 0.73
C ILE A 81 -12.29 6.02 0.12
N VAL A 82 -12.68 5.01 -0.67
CA VAL A 82 -14.02 4.92 -1.27
C VAL A 82 -15.00 4.15 -0.38
N GLN A 83 -14.50 3.33 0.54
CA GLN A 83 -15.30 2.61 1.52
C GLN A 83 -14.48 2.31 2.79
N GLY A 84 -15.10 2.35 3.97
CA GLY A 84 -14.42 2.04 5.24
C GLY A 84 -13.52 3.19 5.71
N ARG A 85 -12.32 2.86 6.19
CA ARG A 85 -11.34 3.83 6.73
C ARG A 85 -9.91 3.51 6.31
N GLY A 86 -9.03 4.50 6.40
CA GLY A 86 -7.59 4.32 6.30
C GLY A 86 -6.95 3.81 7.60
N PHE A 87 -5.63 3.64 7.56
CA PHE A 87 -4.82 3.42 8.75
C PHE A 87 -4.81 4.67 9.63
N SER A 88 -4.69 4.46 10.94
CA SER A 88 -4.58 5.56 11.91
C SER A 88 -3.87 5.09 13.17
N ASN A 89 -3.13 6.01 13.80
CA ASN A 89 -2.50 5.79 15.11
C ASN A 89 -3.48 5.60 16.27
N GLU A 90 -4.76 5.95 16.08
CA GLU A 90 -5.81 5.70 17.07
C GLU A 90 -6.20 4.21 17.17
N TYR A 91 -5.82 3.39 16.18
CA TYR A 91 -6.21 1.99 16.08
C TYR A 91 -4.99 1.06 16.03
N SER A 92 -5.17 -0.16 16.58
CA SER A 92 -4.22 -1.26 16.44
C SER A 92 -4.43 -1.95 15.08
N ASP A 93 -3.81 -1.38 14.04
CA ASP A 93 -3.99 -1.83 12.65
C ASP A 93 -2.92 -2.83 12.16
N SER A 94 -2.20 -3.48 13.07
CA SER A 94 -1.12 -4.43 12.74
C SER A 94 -1.59 -5.69 11.99
N LEU A 95 -2.90 -5.99 12.02
CA LEU A 95 -3.55 -7.06 11.25
C LEU A 95 -4.65 -6.51 10.33
N SER A 96 -4.59 -5.22 10.00
CA SER A 96 -5.54 -4.56 9.12
C SER A 96 -4.95 -4.37 7.72
N ILE A 97 -5.80 -4.43 6.70
CA ILE A 97 -5.42 -4.17 5.31
C ILE A 97 -6.37 -3.21 4.61
N LEU A 98 -5.83 -2.48 3.65
CA LEU A 98 -6.57 -1.74 2.63
C LEU A 98 -6.47 -2.49 1.30
N ILE A 99 -7.52 -2.43 0.49
CA ILE A 99 -7.55 -3.04 -0.85
C ILE A 99 -8.00 -2.02 -1.89
N ASN A 100 -7.61 -2.15 -3.16
CA ASN A 100 -8.15 -1.30 -4.21
C ASN A 100 -9.44 -1.86 -4.85
N GLU A 101 -10.08 -1.06 -5.71
CA GLU A 101 -11.32 -1.44 -6.41
C GLU A 101 -11.11 -2.69 -7.30
N GLN A 102 -9.93 -2.87 -7.93
CA GLN A 102 -9.63 -4.11 -8.66
C GLN A 102 -9.63 -5.35 -7.78
N THR A 103 -9.17 -5.26 -6.52
CA THR A 103 -9.28 -6.38 -5.58
C THR A 103 -10.74 -6.67 -5.24
N VAL A 104 -11.59 -5.65 -5.08
CA VAL A 104 -13.04 -5.85 -4.87
C VAL A 104 -13.68 -6.55 -6.06
N ALA A 105 -13.34 -6.11 -7.28
CA ALA A 105 -13.81 -6.73 -8.52
C ALA A 105 -13.36 -8.19 -8.64
N LEU A 106 -12.10 -8.49 -8.28
CA LEU A 106 -11.57 -9.85 -8.25
C LEU A 106 -12.32 -10.74 -7.25
N LEU A 107 -12.63 -10.20 -6.07
CA LEU A 107 -13.39 -10.92 -5.04
C LEU A 107 -14.83 -11.21 -5.49
N GLY A 108 -15.40 -10.32 -6.30
CA GLY A 108 -16.80 -10.37 -6.72
C GLY A 108 -17.75 -10.12 -5.54
N VAL A 109 -17.42 -9.16 -4.68
CA VAL A 109 -18.19 -8.80 -3.47
C VAL A 109 -18.56 -7.32 -3.50
N GLU A 110 -19.70 -6.96 -2.93
CA GLU A 110 -20.13 -5.55 -2.84
C GLU A 110 -19.61 -4.85 -1.57
N ASN A 111 -19.48 -5.59 -0.46
CA ASN A 111 -19.09 -5.04 0.84
C ASN A 111 -17.92 -5.83 1.42
N PRO A 112 -16.66 -5.47 1.09
CA PRO A 112 -15.48 -6.20 1.54
C PRO A 112 -15.06 -5.87 2.98
N ILE A 113 -15.58 -4.78 3.57
CA ILE A 113 -15.18 -4.32 4.89
C ILE A 113 -15.50 -5.38 5.96
N GLY A 114 -14.53 -5.69 6.81
CA GLY A 114 -14.63 -6.71 7.86
C GLY A 114 -14.38 -8.14 7.37
N MET A 115 -14.23 -8.37 6.05
CA MET A 115 -13.83 -9.68 5.55
C MET A 115 -12.39 -10.00 5.97
N ILE A 116 -12.15 -11.29 6.22
CA ILE A 116 -10.85 -11.81 6.63
C ILE A 116 -10.12 -12.37 5.42
N PHE A 117 -8.91 -11.87 5.20
CA PHE A 117 -7.92 -12.39 4.28
C PHE A 117 -6.97 -13.28 5.05
N LYS A 118 -6.94 -14.57 4.69
CA LYS A 118 -5.99 -15.52 5.26
C LYS A 118 -4.68 -15.43 4.50
N ASN A 119 -3.70 -14.74 5.07
CA ASN A 119 -2.35 -14.75 4.53
C ASN A 119 -1.70 -16.08 4.88
N THR A 120 -1.39 -16.90 3.88
CA THR A 120 -0.79 -18.22 4.02
C THR A 120 0.73 -18.22 3.79
N ASN A 121 1.36 -17.05 3.68
CA ASN A 121 2.79 -16.95 3.43
C ASN A 121 3.61 -17.31 4.69
N GLY A 122 4.67 -18.10 4.51
CA GLY A 122 5.62 -18.49 5.55
C GLY A 122 6.14 -19.92 5.39
N ASN A 123 7.26 -20.24 6.03
CA ASN A 123 7.72 -21.63 6.21
C ASN A 123 8.17 -21.84 7.68
N PRO A 124 7.38 -22.57 8.50
CA PRO A 124 6.08 -23.16 8.17
C PRO A 124 5.03 -22.09 7.85
N PRO A 125 3.96 -22.42 7.10
CA PRO A 125 2.91 -21.46 6.76
C PRO A 125 2.32 -20.85 8.04
N VAL A 126 2.43 -19.54 8.19
CA VAL A 126 1.80 -18.83 9.30
C VAL A 126 0.51 -18.24 8.73
N THR A 127 -0.63 -18.83 9.09
CA THR A 127 -1.92 -18.22 8.75
C THR A 127 -2.10 -16.98 9.60
N ARG A 128 -2.02 -15.80 8.99
CA ARG A 128 -2.42 -14.55 9.62
C ARG A 128 -3.74 -14.10 9.03
N ASP A 129 -4.72 -13.94 9.89
CA ASP A 129 -6.03 -13.39 9.54
C ASP A 129 -5.88 -11.86 9.47
N LEU A 130 -5.97 -11.32 8.26
CA LEU A 130 -5.90 -9.89 7.97
C LEU A 130 -7.31 -9.36 7.73
N THR A 131 -7.70 -8.26 8.36
CA THR A 131 -9.05 -7.71 8.25
C THR A 131 -9.07 -6.55 7.26
N ILE A 132 -9.97 -6.58 6.29
CA ILE A 132 -10.17 -5.44 5.37
C ILE A 132 -10.87 -4.32 6.13
N ILE A 133 -10.17 -3.19 6.28
CA ILE A 133 -10.70 -2.01 6.98
C ILE A 133 -11.11 -0.88 6.03
N GLY A 134 -10.65 -0.94 4.77
CA GLY A 134 -10.94 0.08 3.79
C GLY A 134 -10.70 -0.35 2.36
N VAL A 135 -11.40 0.32 1.45
CA VAL A 135 -11.20 0.24 0.01
C VAL A 135 -10.66 1.58 -0.45
N VAL A 136 -9.54 1.56 -1.17
CA VAL A 136 -8.94 2.74 -1.81
C VAL A 136 -9.38 2.79 -3.26
N ARG A 137 -9.56 4.00 -3.79
CA ARG A 137 -9.77 4.20 -5.23
C ARG A 137 -8.59 3.63 -6.00
N ASP A 138 -8.87 3.02 -7.14
CA ASP A 138 -7.84 2.63 -8.09
C ASP A 138 -6.98 3.83 -8.49
N PHE A 139 -5.69 3.76 -8.17
CA PHE A 139 -4.72 4.73 -8.64
C PHE A 139 -3.63 3.99 -9.42
N ASN A 140 -3.19 4.60 -10.51
CA ASN A 140 -2.03 4.09 -11.21
C ASN A 140 -0.82 4.29 -10.28
N TYR A 141 -0.23 3.22 -9.77
CA TYR A 141 1.04 3.26 -9.05
C TYR A 141 2.24 2.97 -9.97
N MET A 142 1.98 2.39 -11.15
CA MET A 142 2.97 2.16 -12.23
C MET A 142 2.77 3.14 -13.39
N SER A 143 3.63 3.06 -14.42
CA SER A 143 3.54 3.91 -15.63
C SER A 143 2.13 3.86 -16.24
N LEU A 144 1.68 4.94 -16.88
CA LEU A 144 0.34 5.09 -17.49
C LEU A 144 -0.02 4.02 -18.55
N ARG A 145 0.91 3.11 -18.88
CA ARG A 145 0.74 2.05 -19.89
C ARG A 145 0.35 0.70 -19.29
N GLU A 146 0.44 0.52 -17.97
CA GLU A 146 0.09 -0.75 -17.33
C GLU A 146 -1.33 -0.71 -16.76
N ARG A 147 -2.03 -1.85 -16.84
CA ARG A 147 -3.36 -1.99 -16.27
C ARG A 147 -3.24 -1.98 -14.75
N ILE A 148 -4.17 -1.30 -14.09
CA ILE A 148 -4.31 -1.36 -12.63
C ILE A 148 -4.61 -2.82 -12.25
N THR A 149 -3.83 -3.38 -11.33
CA THR A 149 -4.00 -4.76 -10.87
C THR A 149 -4.56 -4.81 -9.45
N PRO A 150 -5.18 -5.94 -9.04
CA PRO A 150 -5.53 -6.19 -7.65
C PRO A 150 -4.34 -5.98 -6.70
N PHE A 151 -4.55 -5.11 -5.70
CA PHE A 151 -3.52 -4.68 -4.77
C PHE A 151 -4.01 -4.67 -3.32
N VAL A 152 -3.11 -4.98 -2.40
CA VAL A 152 -3.34 -4.96 -0.94
C VAL A 152 -2.25 -4.13 -0.24
N TYR A 153 -2.65 -3.27 0.68
CA TYR A 153 -1.76 -2.46 1.52
C TYR A 153 -1.89 -2.93 2.97
N SER A 154 -0.76 -3.18 3.64
CA SER A 154 -0.72 -3.46 5.08
C SER A 154 0.07 -2.38 5.81
N ALA A 155 -0.27 -2.10 7.07
CA ALA A 155 0.46 -1.12 7.87
C ALA A 155 1.80 -1.68 8.41
N GLN A 156 2.85 -0.87 8.41
CA GLN A 156 4.06 -1.08 9.22
C GLN A 156 3.82 -0.45 10.60
N LYS A 157 3.47 -1.27 11.60
CA LYS A 157 3.29 -0.85 13.00
C LYS A 157 4.31 -1.53 13.91
#